data_AF-A0AAG5D5L5-F1
#
_entry.id   AF-A0AAG5D5L5-F1
#
_cell.length_a   1.000
_cell.length_b   1.000
_cell.length_c   1.000
_cell.angle_alpha   90.00
_cell.angle_beta   90.00
_cell.angle_gamma   90.00
#
_symmetry.space_group_name_H-M   'P 1'
#
loop_
_entity.id
_entity.type
_entity.pdbx_description
1 polymer ?
#
loop_
_entity_poly.entity_id
_entity_poly.type
_entity_poly.pdbx_seq_one_letter_code
_entity_poly.pdbx_strand_id
1 'polypeptide(L)'
;MNLVCSICSEIYEPHDDVNITACGHMFHRACLLPWIERSATCPHCRSSCTEARLTKVYLNTATDQTASCTTDRTREHILQQQIDELKIKTHEQQNSLKHLEKTVLDISAIQHQNNMMRDDLKKLKEDLERVRGRRCILQTPQKPGAKPRPPCTHEICRNLNLGTNAA
;
A
#
# COMPACT_ATOMS: atom_id res chain seq x y z
N MET A 1 -13.18 25.23 39.08
CA MET A 1 -13.65 26.62 38.88
C MET A 1 -13.41 26.95 37.41
N ASN A 2 -14.42 27.43 36.69
CA ASN A 2 -14.28 27.78 35.27
C ASN A 2 -14.10 29.29 35.15
N LEU A 3 -13.18 29.75 34.30
CA LEU A 3 -13.06 31.17 33.97
C LEU A 3 -14.08 31.49 32.87
N VAL A 4 -15.00 32.42 33.15
CA VAL A 4 -16.10 32.77 32.25
C VAL A 4 -16.19 34.29 32.05
N CYS A 5 -16.67 34.73 30.90
CA CYS A 5 -16.99 36.13 30.66
C CYS A 5 -18.37 36.46 31.21
N SER A 6 -18.47 37.43 32.12
CA SER A 6 -19.77 37.78 32.73
C SER A 6 -20.72 38.56 31.80
N ILE A 7 -20.29 38.89 30.58
CA ILE A 7 -21.13 39.60 29.59
C ILE A 7 -21.86 38.59 28.71
N CYS A 8 -21.16 37.63 28.09
CA CYS A 8 -21.75 36.59 27.24
C CYS A 8 -22.04 35.28 27.98
N SER A 9 -21.52 35.10 29.20
CA SER A 9 -21.58 33.87 29.99
C SER A 9 -20.85 32.66 29.38
N GLU A 10 -19.93 32.89 28.44
CA GLU A 10 -19.12 31.84 27.81
C GLU A 10 -17.80 31.58 28.57
N ILE A 11 -17.29 30.37 28.47
CA ILE A 11 -15.99 29.95 29.04
C ILE A 11 -14.86 30.50 28.16
N TYR A 12 -13.77 30.98 28.76
CA TYR A 12 -12.61 31.42 27.98
C TYR A 12 -11.85 30.25 27.38
N GLU A 13 -11.56 30.35 26.09
CA GLU A 13 -10.71 29.42 25.34
C GLU A 13 -9.27 29.96 25.18
N PRO A 14 -8.27 29.09 24.91
CA PRO A 14 -6.87 29.51 24.78
C PRO A 14 -6.61 30.56 23.69
N HIS A 15 -7.47 30.62 22.67
CA HIS A 15 -7.33 31.50 21.51
C HIS A 15 -8.19 32.76 21.60
N ASP A 16 -8.92 32.94 22.71
CA ASP A 16 -9.79 34.08 22.90
C ASP A 16 -9.00 35.38 23.07
N ASP A 17 -9.51 36.45 22.46
CA ASP A 17 -8.99 37.80 22.70
C ASP A 17 -9.58 38.32 24.02
N VAL A 18 -8.84 38.17 25.11
CA VAL A 18 -9.26 38.54 26.46
C VAL A 18 -8.50 39.78 26.94
N ASN A 19 -9.25 40.73 27.49
CA ASN A 19 -8.71 41.95 28.09
C ASN A 19 -9.04 42.01 29.57
N ILE A 20 -8.06 42.43 30.35
CA ILE A 20 -8.22 42.77 31.76
C ILE A 20 -8.32 44.29 31.90
N THR A 21 -9.34 44.71 32.62
CA THR A 21 -9.54 46.12 33.01
C THR A 21 -8.55 46.51 34.11
N ALA A 22 -8.26 47.81 34.27
CA ALA A 22 -7.34 48.27 35.31
C ALA A 22 -7.80 47.94 36.76
N CYS A 23 -9.06 47.56 36.98
CA CYS A 23 -9.56 47.07 38.26
C CYS A 23 -9.42 45.54 38.43
N GLY A 24 -8.84 44.83 37.46
CA GLY A 24 -8.54 43.40 37.54
C GLY A 24 -9.60 42.45 36.97
N HIS A 25 -10.76 42.96 36.51
CA HIS A 25 -11.81 42.11 35.92
C HIS A 25 -11.52 41.80 34.45
N MET A 26 -11.80 40.56 34.05
CA MET A 26 -11.49 39.99 32.74
C MET A 26 -12.76 39.86 31.88
N PHE A 27 -12.66 40.17 30.59
CA PHE A 27 -13.75 40.03 29.62
C PHE A 27 -13.18 39.74 28.22
N HIS A 28 -13.96 39.12 27.33
CA HIS A 28 -13.63 39.12 25.91
C HIS A 28 -13.57 40.55 25.37
N ARG A 29 -12.58 40.84 24.53
CA ARG A 29 -12.39 42.13 23.85
C ARG A 29 -13.67 42.59 23.16
N ALA A 30 -14.30 41.69 22.40
CA ALA A 30 -15.53 41.94 21.65
C ALA A 30 -16.73 42.27 22.54
N CYS A 31 -16.79 41.70 23.75
CA CYS A 31 -17.85 41.99 24.72
C CYS A 31 -17.59 43.31 25.45
N LEU A 32 -16.33 43.59 25.78
CA LEU A 32 -15.95 44.74 26.60
C LEU A 32 -15.96 46.07 25.83
N LEU A 33 -15.54 46.05 24.56
CA LEU A 33 -15.44 47.26 23.73
C LEU A 33 -16.76 48.04 23.63
N PRO A 34 -17.88 47.42 23.20
CA PRO A 34 -19.16 48.13 23.09
C PRO A 34 -19.67 48.64 24.44
N TRP A 35 -19.24 48.05 25.55
CA TRP A 35 -19.63 48.49 26.89
C TRP A 35 -18.89 49.77 27.31
N ILE A 36 -17.58 49.82 27.03
CA ILE A 36 -16.74 50.97 27.36
C ILE A 36 -17.11 52.18 26.50
N GLU A 37 -17.42 51.98 25.22
CA GLU A 37 -17.91 53.04 24.34
C GLU A 37 -19.18 53.72 24.88
N ARG A 38 -20.06 52.94 25.53
CA ARG A 38 -21.34 53.44 26.07
C ARG A 38 -21.23 54.03 27.48
N SER A 39 -20.39 53.46 28.34
CA SER A 39 -20.43 53.76 29.78
C SER A 39 -19.09 54.15 30.39
N ALA A 40 -17.96 53.92 29.71
CA ALA A 40 -16.61 54.13 30.22
C ALA A 40 -16.36 53.55 31.63
N THR A 41 -17.03 52.43 31.97
CA THR A 41 -16.91 51.77 33.28
C THR A 41 -16.75 50.26 33.13
N CYS A 42 -16.16 49.61 34.14
CA CYS A 42 -16.09 48.16 34.22
C CYS A 42 -17.50 47.55 34.41
N PRO A 43 -17.92 46.56 33.59
CA PRO A 43 -19.22 45.90 33.73
C PRO A 43 -19.47 45.27 35.10
N HIS A 44 -18.41 44.85 35.80
CA HIS A 44 -18.51 44.13 37.07
C HIS A 44 -18.50 45.06 38.29
N CYS A 45 -17.57 46.01 38.36
CA CYS A 45 -17.38 46.85 39.56
C CYS A 45 -17.62 48.34 39.33
N ARG A 46 -18.01 48.76 38.12
CA ARG A 46 -18.32 50.15 37.74
C ARG A 46 -17.16 51.15 37.89
N SER A 47 -15.95 50.69 38.19
CA SER A 47 -14.75 51.55 38.18
C SER A 47 -14.49 52.11 36.78
N SER A 48 -13.92 53.32 36.69
CA SER A 48 -13.57 53.96 35.41
C SER A 48 -12.70 53.04 34.56
N CYS A 49 -13.13 52.80 33.33
CA CYS A 49 -12.51 51.90 32.38
C CYS A 49 -12.51 52.55 31.00
N THR A 50 -11.34 52.67 30.38
CA THR A 50 -11.18 53.18 29.02
C THR A 50 -10.35 52.21 28.22
N GLU A 51 -10.47 52.24 26.90
CA GLU A 51 -9.75 51.31 26.02
C GLU A 51 -8.22 51.38 26.19
N ALA A 52 -7.68 52.58 26.42
CA ALA A 52 -6.25 52.80 26.67
C ALA A 52 -5.73 52.13 27.96
N ARG A 53 -6.63 51.71 28.86
CA ARG A 53 -6.31 51.08 30.15
C ARG A 53 -6.63 49.58 30.17
N LEU A 54 -6.76 48.97 29.00
CA LEU A 54 -6.98 47.53 28.85
C LEU A 54 -5.66 46.81 28.61
N THR A 55 -5.42 45.75 29.37
CA THR A 55 -4.28 44.85 29.16
C THR A 55 -4.77 43.60 28.46
N LYS A 56 -4.26 43.33 27.25
CA LYS A 56 -4.48 42.04 26.59
C LYS A 56 -3.74 40.95 27.34
N VAL A 57 -4.40 39.84 27.61
CA VAL A 57 -3.81 38.69 28.28
C VAL A 57 -3.95 37.44 27.43
N TYR A 58 -2.94 36.59 27.52
CA TYR A 58 -2.94 35.27 26.91
C TYR A 58 -3.08 34.25 28.05
N LEU A 59 -4.18 33.49 28.02
CA LEU A 59 -4.41 32.47 29.03
C LEU A 59 -3.52 31.27 28.70
N ASN A 60 -2.48 31.07 29.51
CA ASN A 60 -1.68 29.85 29.45
C ASN A 60 -2.42 28.75 30.20
N THR A 61 -3.52 28.27 29.62
CA THR A 61 -4.19 27.08 30.13
C THR A 61 -3.29 25.90 29.82
N ALA A 62 -2.62 25.36 30.83
CA ALA A 62 -2.28 23.95 30.80
C ALA A 62 -3.63 23.26 30.61
N THR A 63 -3.83 22.60 29.48
CA THR A 63 -4.97 21.71 29.29
C THR A 63 -4.83 20.57 30.29
N ASP A 64 -5.20 20.81 31.55
CA ASP A 64 -5.49 19.76 32.48
C ASP A 64 -6.71 19.05 31.91
N GLN A 65 -6.48 17.78 31.60
CA GLN A 65 -7.28 16.86 30.80
C GLN A 65 -8.66 16.52 31.39
N THR A 66 -9.38 17.50 31.96
CA THR A 66 -10.60 17.26 32.73
C THR A 66 -11.84 18.00 32.22
N ALA A 67 -11.72 18.95 31.30
CA ALA A 67 -12.86 19.53 30.57
C ALA A 67 -13.03 19.02 29.12
N SER A 68 -12.08 18.22 28.61
CA SER A 68 -12.09 17.59 27.27
C SER A 68 -12.38 16.09 27.37
N CYS A 69 -13.57 15.67 27.84
CA CYS A 69 -13.79 14.23 28.13
C CYS A 69 -14.79 13.53 27.19
N THR A 70 -15.69 14.24 26.51
CA THR A 70 -16.66 13.58 25.60
C THR A 70 -16.18 13.51 24.16
N THR A 71 -15.51 14.55 23.65
CA THR A 71 -15.02 14.64 22.27
C THR A 71 -13.65 13.97 22.07
N ASP A 72 -12.76 14.01 23.06
CA ASP A 72 -11.44 13.38 22.96
C ASP A 72 -11.50 11.85 23.03
N ARG A 73 -12.32 11.29 23.94
CA ARG A 73 -12.55 9.82 24.00
C ARG A 73 -13.22 9.28 22.74
N THR A 74 -14.13 10.04 22.13
CA THR A 74 -14.78 9.63 20.88
C THR A 74 -13.80 9.71 19.71
N ARG A 75 -12.94 10.72 19.64
CA ARG A 75 -11.88 10.81 18.63
C ARG A 75 -10.86 9.69 18.77
N GLU A 76 -10.40 9.41 19.99
CA GLU A 76 -9.50 8.31 20.28
C GLU A 76 -10.12 6.96 19.89
N HIS A 77 -11.38 6.73 20.22
CA HIS A 77 -12.11 5.51 19.83
C HIS A 77 -12.28 5.38 18.30
N ILE A 78 -12.57 6.47 17.59
CA ILE A 78 -12.67 6.47 16.12
C ILE A 78 -11.31 6.13 15.49
N LEU A 79 -10.23 6.74 15.99
CA LEU A 79 -8.87 6.44 15.51
C LEU A 79 -8.51 4.99 15.79
N GLN A 80 -8.85 4.46 16.97
CA GLN A 80 -8.61 3.08 17.33
C GLN A 80 -9.39 2.11 16.43
N GLN A 81 -10.65 2.41 16.14
CA GLN A 81 -11.47 1.65 15.19
C GLN A 81 -10.87 1.64 13.79
N GLN A 82 -10.39 2.79 13.30
CA GLN A 82 -9.70 2.88 12.00
C GLN A 82 -8.40 2.08 11.97
N ILE A 83 -7.62 2.13 13.05
CA ILE A 83 -6.39 1.34 13.20
C ILE A 83 -6.73 -0.15 13.13
N ASP A 84 -7.76 -0.61 13.81
CA ASP A 84 -8.13 -2.02 13.84
C ASP A 84 -8.68 -2.49 12.48
N GLU A 85 -9.46 -1.66 11.78
CA GLU A 85 -9.87 -1.94 10.40
C GLU A 85 -8.67 -2.05 9.44
N LEU A 86 -7.70 -1.13 9.53
CA LEU A 86 -6.49 -1.15 8.71
C LEU A 86 -5.62 -2.37 9.03
N LYS A 87 -5.54 -2.80 10.29
CA LYS A 87 -4.85 -4.03 10.69
C LYS A 87 -5.49 -5.26 10.06
N ILE A 88 -6.82 -5.36 10.07
CA ILE A 88 -7.55 -6.47 9.44
C ILE A 88 -7.25 -6.52 7.94
N LYS A 89 -7.39 -5.39 7.23
CA LYS A 89 -7.09 -5.29 5.79
C LYS A 89 -5.64 -5.69 5.49
N THR A 90 -4.70 -5.22 6.31
CA THR A 90 -3.27 -5.57 6.16
C THR A 90 -3.05 -7.07 6.34
N HIS A 91 -3.70 -7.69 7.34
CA HIS A 91 -3.58 -9.13 7.58
C HIS A 91 -4.15 -9.96 6.43
N GLU A 92 -5.32 -9.57 5.90
CA GLU A 92 -5.94 -10.22 4.74
C GLU A 92 -5.06 -10.14 3.49
N GLN A 93 -4.49 -8.96 3.23
CA GLN A 93 -3.53 -8.76 2.13
C GLN A 93 -2.28 -9.62 2.33
N GLN A 94 -1.76 -9.71 3.55
CA GLN A 94 -0.58 -10.52 3.86
C GLN A 94 -0.84 -12.02 3.66
N ASN A 95 -2.03 -12.51 4.00
CA ASN A 95 -2.43 -13.89 3.74
C ASN A 95 -2.56 -14.16 2.24
N SER A 96 -3.12 -13.20 1.50
CA SER A 96 -3.23 -13.28 0.04
C SER A 96 -1.85 -13.31 -0.63
N LEU A 97 -0.91 -12.49 -0.16
CA LEU A 97 0.48 -12.49 -0.62
C LEU A 97 1.16 -13.83 -0.37
N LYS A 98 1.04 -14.40 0.83
CA LYS A 98 1.59 -15.73 1.15
C LYS A 98 1.04 -16.82 0.23
N HIS A 99 -0.25 -16.77 -0.08
CA HIS A 99 -0.85 -17.70 -1.03
C HIS A 99 -0.24 -17.49 -2.43
N LEU A 100 -0.11 -16.25 -2.89
CA LEU A 100 0.45 -15.95 -4.21
C LEU A 100 1.92 -16.35 -4.32
N GLU A 101 2.73 -16.15 -3.28
CA GLU A 101 4.12 -16.62 -3.23
C GLU A 101 4.19 -18.14 -3.40
N LYS A 102 3.30 -18.89 -2.74
CA LYS A 102 3.23 -20.34 -2.89
C LYS A 102 2.85 -20.75 -4.30
N THR A 103 1.88 -20.09 -4.94
CA THR A 103 1.50 -20.42 -6.32
C THR A 103 2.60 -20.11 -7.32
N VAL A 104 3.38 -19.05 -7.10
CA VAL A 104 4.56 -18.74 -7.91
C VAL A 104 5.60 -19.86 -7.81
N LEU A 105 5.84 -20.39 -6.60
CA LEU A 105 6.72 -21.54 -6.41
C LEU A 105 6.22 -22.78 -7.15
N ASP A 106 4.94 -23.12 -7.02
CA ASP A 106 4.34 -24.26 -7.72
C ASP A 106 4.42 -24.10 -9.25
N ILE A 107 4.15 -22.90 -9.78
CA ILE A 107 4.30 -22.59 -11.21
C ILE A 107 5.75 -22.78 -11.66
N SER A 108 6.73 -22.33 -10.88
CA SER A 108 8.15 -22.49 -11.23
C SER A 108 8.56 -23.97 -11.33
N ALA A 109 8.03 -24.82 -10.45
CA ALA A 109 8.26 -26.26 -10.49
C ALA A 109 7.64 -26.90 -11.73
N ILE A 110 6.40 -26.55 -12.06
CA ILE A 110 5.71 -27.03 -13.27
C ILE A 110 6.45 -26.54 -14.54
N GLN A 111 6.92 -25.30 -14.56
CA GLN A 111 7.71 -24.76 -15.67
C GLN A 111 9.02 -25.55 -15.85
N HIS A 112 9.71 -25.87 -14.75
CA HIS A 112 10.90 -26.72 -14.79
C HIS A 112 10.58 -28.10 -15.38
N GLN A 113 9.52 -28.75 -14.90
CA GLN A 113 9.10 -30.05 -15.42
C GLN A 113 8.74 -30.00 -16.92
N ASN A 114 8.03 -28.95 -17.35
CA ASN A 114 7.72 -28.73 -18.77
C ASN A 114 8.98 -28.55 -19.63
N ASN A 115 10.00 -27.86 -19.11
CA ASN A 115 11.28 -27.71 -19.82
C ASN A 115 11.98 -29.07 -19.96
N MET A 116 12.06 -29.85 -18.88
CA MET A 116 12.63 -31.20 -18.90
C MET A 116 11.90 -32.10 -19.91
N MET A 117 10.56 -32.09 -19.89
CA MET A 117 9.75 -32.84 -20.87
C MET A 117 10.01 -32.39 -22.31
N ARG A 118 10.21 -31.08 -22.57
CA ARG A 118 10.56 -30.60 -23.92
C ARG A 118 11.94 -31.11 -24.36
N ASP A 119 12.92 -31.16 -23.46
CA ASP A 119 14.25 -31.67 -23.77
C ASP A 119 14.21 -33.17 -24.09
N ASP A 120 13.44 -33.95 -23.33
CA ASP A 120 13.25 -35.38 -23.59
C ASP A 120 12.53 -35.63 -24.92
N LEU A 121 11.50 -34.83 -25.24
CA LEU A 121 10.84 -34.89 -26.55
C LEU A 121 11.81 -34.59 -27.70
N LYS A 122 12.71 -33.62 -27.51
CA LYS A 122 13.73 -33.29 -28.50
C LYS A 122 14.69 -34.47 -28.73
N LYS A 123 15.19 -35.08 -27.65
CA LYS A 123 16.05 -36.27 -27.73
C LYS A 123 15.34 -37.45 -28.39
N LEU A 124 14.10 -37.74 -28.00
CA LEU A 124 13.33 -38.84 -28.57
C LEU A 124 13.07 -38.63 -30.07
N LYS A 125 12.86 -37.39 -30.49
CA LYS A 125 12.73 -37.03 -31.91
C LYS A 125 14.05 -37.27 -32.67
N GLU A 126 15.18 -36.85 -32.11
CA GLU A 126 16.51 -37.10 -32.68
C GLU A 126 16.82 -38.60 -32.79
N ASP A 127 16.48 -39.38 -31.77
CA ASP A 127 16.62 -40.83 -31.77
C ASP A 127 15.71 -41.52 -32.78
N LEU A 128 14.46 -41.06 -32.91
CA LEU A 128 13.53 -41.56 -33.91
C LEU A 128 14.04 -41.33 -35.34
N GLU A 129 14.60 -40.15 -35.62
CA GLU A 129 15.25 -39.87 -36.91
C GLU A 129 16.50 -40.74 -37.12
N ARG A 130 17.29 -40.99 -36.08
CA ARG A 130 18.42 -41.92 -36.12
C ARG A 130 17.98 -43.37 -36.43
N VAL A 131 16.92 -43.85 -35.80
CA VAL A 131 16.37 -45.21 -36.03
C VAL A 131 15.78 -45.31 -37.44
N ARG A 132 15.09 -44.28 -37.93
CA ARG A 132 14.63 -44.19 -39.33
C ARG A 132 15.80 -44.29 -40.30
N GLY A 133 16.91 -43.57 -40.05
CA GLY A 133 18.14 -43.68 -40.81
C GLY A 133 18.73 -45.10 -40.80
N ARG A 134 18.88 -45.73 -39.63
CA ARG A 134 19.40 -47.11 -39.49
C ARG A 134 18.52 -48.15 -40.19
N ARG A 135 17.19 -47.99 -40.16
CA ARG A 135 16.25 -48.86 -40.89
C ARG A 135 16.44 -48.75 -42.41
N CYS A 136 16.80 -47.57 -42.94
CA CYS A 136 17.16 -47.42 -44.36
C CYS A 136 18.42 -48.24 -44.72
N ILE A 137 19.41 -48.30 -43.81
CA ILE A 137 20.69 -49.01 -44.01
C ILE A 137 20.52 -50.55 -43.90
N LEU A 138 19.74 -51.03 -42.93
CA LEU A 138 19.54 -52.47 -42.66
C LEU A 138 18.54 -53.16 -43.61
N GLN A 139 17.84 -52.44 -44.48
CA GLN A 139 16.99 -53.02 -45.55
C GLN A 139 17.80 -53.47 -46.79
N THR A 140 19.06 -53.87 -46.61
CA THR A 140 19.89 -54.50 -47.65
C THR A 140 20.04 -56.00 -47.32
N PRO A 141 19.32 -56.87 -48.05
CA PRO A 141 19.90 -57.48 -49.25
C PRO A 141 18.96 -57.44 -50.47
N GLN A 142 19.48 -57.07 -51.64
CA GLN A 142 18.77 -57.25 -52.90
C GLN A 142 18.77 -58.74 -53.29
N LYS A 143 17.61 -59.30 -53.62
CA LYS A 143 17.54 -60.59 -54.32
C LYS A 143 18.19 -60.42 -55.70
N PRO A 144 18.95 -61.41 -56.20
CA PRO A 144 19.57 -61.33 -57.52
C PRO A 144 18.47 -61.18 -58.59
N GLY A 145 18.52 -60.07 -59.34
CA GLY A 145 17.57 -59.75 -60.42
C GLY A 145 16.56 -58.62 -60.15
N ALA A 146 16.59 -57.96 -58.98
CA ALA A 146 15.73 -56.79 -58.73
C ALA A 146 16.30 -55.49 -59.34
N LYS A 147 15.42 -54.61 -59.85
CA LYS A 147 15.81 -53.27 -60.35
C LYS A 147 16.44 -52.43 -59.23
N PRO A 148 17.42 -51.57 -59.52
CA PRO A 148 18.06 -50.72 -58.52
C PRO A 148 17.02 -49.82 -57.83
N ARG A 149 17.04 -49.80 -56.49
CA ARG A 149 16.12 -49.00 -55.69
C ARG A 149 16.59 -47.52 -55.69
N PRO A 150 15.68 -46.52 -55.71
CA PRO A 150 16.06 -45.12 -55.64
C PRO A 150 16.88 -44.81 -54.37
N PRO A 151 17.86 -43.88 -54.46
CA PRO A 151 18.73 -43.55 -53.34
C PRO A 151 17.95 -42.99 -52.14
N CYS A 152 18.40 -43.34 -50.93
CA CYS A 152 17.78 -42.87 -49.68
C CYS A 152 17.91 -41.35 -49.60
N THR A 153 16.79 -40.62 -49.54
CA THR A 153 16.79 -39.15 -49.52
C THR A 153 17.00 -38.55 -48.12
N HIS A 154 16.96 -39.38 -47.06
CA HIS A 154 17.18 -38.96 -45.67
C HIS A 154 18.58 -38.34 -45.49
N GLU A 155 18.63 -37.17 -44.89
CA GLU A 155 19.85 -36.37 -44.69
C GLU A 155 20.93 -37.11 -43.87
N ILE A 156 20.51 -37.89 -42.86
CA ILE A 156 21.40 -38.74 -42.05
C ILE A 156 22.10 -39.83 -42.89
N CYS A 157 21.45 -40.35 -43.94
CA CYS A 157 22.05 -41.36 -44.83
C CYS A 157 23.06 -40.75 -45.79
N ARG A 158 22.92 -39.46 -46.16
CA ARG A 158 23.91 -38.72 -46.96
C ARG A 158 25.18 -38.44 -46.15
N ASN A 159 25.04 -38.08 -44.88
CA ASN A 159 26.18 -37.74 -44.00
C ASN A 159 27.01 -38.94 -43.54
N LEU A 160 26.45 -40.16 -43.55
CA LEU A 160 27.19 -41.39 -43.19
C LEU A 160 28.06 -41.96 -44.33
N ASN A 161 28.09 -41.32 -45.51
CA ASN A 161 28.96 -41.66 -46.64
C ASN A 161 28.98 -43.16 -47.03
N LEU A 162 27.89 -43.89 -46.78
CA LEU A 162 27.71 -45.29 -47.22
C LEU A 162 27.20 -45.37 -48.68
N GLY A 163 27.63 -44.43 -49.51
CA GLY A 163 27.24 -44.28 -50.91
C GLY A 163 28.39 -44.38 -51.90
N THR A 164 29.55 -44.90 -51.51
CA THR A 164 30.65 -45.17 -52.45
C THR A 164 31.26 -46.54 -52.18
N ASN A 165 30.77 -47.53 -52.93
CA ASN A 165 31.38 -48.82 -53.30
C ASN A 165 30.30 -49.51 -54.15
N ALA A 166 30.43 -49.85 -55.42
CA ALA A 166 31.51 -49.93 -56.39
C ALA A 166 30.84 -49.69 -57.78
N ALA A 167 31.48 -49.05 -58.76
CA ALA A 167 32.20 -49.72 -59.87
C ALA A 167 31.50 -50.97 -60.40
#